data_AF-A0A1G1E1I1-F1
#
_entry.id   AF-A0A1G1E1I1-F1
#
_cell.length_a   1.000
_cell.length_b   1.000
_cell.length_c   1.000
_cell.angle_alpha   90.00
_cell.angle_beta   90.00
_cell.angle_gamma   90.00
#
_symmetry.space_group_name_H-M   'P 1'
#
loop_
_entity.id
_entity.type
_entity.pdbx_description
1 polymer ?
#
loop_
_entity_poly.entity_id
_entity_poly.type
_entity_poly.pdbx_seq_one_letter_code
_entity_poly.pdbx_strand_id
1 'polypeptide(L)'
;MEREVSPLKVLIERIIKDEIEDMAGEIKSLVKQTVKSSFVSKIRESVRNAISETIEEILPETGKPGIITCSNETQWDKDFPHPSYELVPGDRQGFLTPQKEFVTVHPHIAHDVILSESEESLSPETLRPAQGDSPSERLQEFNTGDGNNSGRYIYCIVESNDRLSLGRIGIGGNEVYTIPYKDLAALVHNCSTEPYASEDSEIVKGWVMTHQEVLERTAQRFSTVIPLGFDTIIKAVNGQTPEQNLIEWLKGDYENLKVKVARLKGKEEYGVQILWNPKIIGQKIAQITPEIKKLDEDIKSKPRGMAYMYKQKLEDALKTELEKAADRYFKEFYEQIKPWADDLRVEKTKKAEEGKHMLMNLSCLVDKEKYKKLGEELERINNMDGFFVRFTGPWPPYSFV
;
A
#
# COMPACT_ATOMS: atom_id res chain seq x y z
N MET A 1 57.01 -8.89 44.54
CA MET A 1 57.43 -7.57 44.04
C MET A 1 56.44 -7.19 42.94
N GLU A 2 55.26 -6.72 43.34
CA GLU A 2 54.20 -6.29 42.43
C GLU A 2 54.67 -5.01 41.74
N ARG A 3 54.71 -5.04 40.40
CA ARG A 3 55.06 -3.86 39.60
C ARG A 3 53.84 -2.95 39.61
N GLU A 4 53.91 -1.83 40.32
CA GLU A 4 52.95 -0.74 40.21
C GLU A 4 52.79 -0.35 38.74
N VAL A 5 51.59 -0.57 38.21
CA VAL A 5 51.23 -0.16 36.87
C VAL A 5 51.14 1.37 36.87
N SER A 6 51.96 2.02 36.04
CA SER A 6 52.00 3.49 35.95
C SER A 6 50.58 4.05 35.72
N PRO A 7 50.13 5.06 36.49
CA PRO A 7 48.81 5.69 36.33
C PRO A 7 48.52 6.20 34.91
N LEU A 8 49.58 6.56 34.17
CA LEU A 8 49.50 6.93 32.76
C LEU A 8 49.03 5.78 31.87
N LYS A 9 49.45 4.55 32.16
CA LYS A 9 49.07 3.37 31.38
C LYS A 9 47.58 3.05 31.54
N VAL A 10 47.07 3.16 32.77
CA VAL A 10 45.63 2.97 33.07
C VAL A 10 44.77 4.04 32.40
N LEU A 11 45.24 5.29 32.37
CA LEU A 11 44.53 6.38 31.71
C LEU A 11 44.48 6.19 30.17
N ILE A 12 45.60 5.77 29.57
CA ILE A 12 45.68 5.50 28.13
C ILE A 12 44.78 4.30 27.75
N GLU A 13 44.80 3.22 28.54
CA GLU A 13 43.93 2.06 28.31
C GLU A 13 42.44 2.44 28.39
N ARG A 14 42.06 3.36 29.29
CA ARG A 14 40.68 3.85 29.38
C ARG A 14 40.27 4.68 28.17
N ILE A 15 41.11 5.62 27.74
CA ILE A 15 40.82 6.48 26.57
C ILE A 15 40.66 5.63 25.31
N ILE A 16 41.57 4.68 25.08
CA ILE A 16 41.50 3.78 23.92
C ILE A 16 40.22 2.93 23.97
N LYS A 17 39.82 2.45 25.16
CA LYS A 17 38.61 1.66 25.32
C LYS A 17 37.35 2.48 25.03
N ASP A 18 37.28 3.70 25.56
CA ASP A 18 36.13 4.60 25.35
C ASP A 18 36.00 4.96 23.85
N GLU A 19 37.11 5.22 23.16
CA GLU A 19 37.13 5.54 21.72
C GLU A 19 36.74 4.34 20.84
N ILE A 20 37.10 3.11 21.23
CA ILE A 20 36.65 1.88 20.57
C ILE A 20 35.14 1.65 20.78
N GLU A 21 34.63 1.90 21.98
CA GLU A 21 33.20 1.76 22.29
C GLU A 21 32.35 2.78 21.51
N ASP A 22 32.81 4.02 21.39
CA ASP A 22 32.16 5.07 20.57
C ASP A 22 32.14 4.70 19.08
N MET A 23 33.28 4.29 18.52
CA MET A 23 33.35 3.82 17.12
C MET A 23 32.44 2.61 16.87
N ALA A 24 32.37 1.66 17.82
CA ALA A 24 31.47 0.51 17.71
C ALA A 24 29.99 0.94 17.76
N GLY A 25 29.66 1.96 18.56
CA GLY A 25 28.33 2.58 18.61
C GLY A 25 27.93 3.22 17.29
N GLU A 26 28.83 3.99 16.69
CA GLU A 26 28.62 4.64 15.38
C GLU A 26 28.43 3.61 14.27
N ILE A 27 29.29 2.59 14.20
CA ILE A 27 29.18 1.50 13.21
C ILE A 27 27.86 0.75 13.40
N LYS A 28 27.45 0.45 14.64
CA LYS A 28 26.18 -0.23 14.92
C LYS A 28 24.97 0.61 14.50
N SER A 29 25.02 1.93 14.71
CA SER A 29 24.00 2.87 14.25
C SER A 29 23.92 2.92 12.72
N LEU A 30 25.08 3.00 12.05
CA LEU A 30 25.19 3.06 10.59
C LEU A 30 24.70 1.75 9.94
N VAL A 31 25.05 0.59 10.50
CA VAL A 31 24.55 -0.72 10.07
C VAL A 31 23.03 -0.79 10.29
N LYS A 32 22.52 -0.34 11.44
CA LYS A 32 21.07 -0.31 11.72
C LYS A 32 20.32 0.59 10.73
N GLN A 33 20.86 1.75 10.37
CA GLN A 33 20.31 2.63 9.33
C GLN A 33 20.39 2.00 7.93
N THR A 34 21.49 1.31 7.60
CA THR A 34 21.69 0.66 6.30
C THR A 34 20.78 -0.55 6.13
N VAL A 35 20.58 -1.36 7.18
CA VAL A 35 19.63 -2.47 7.19
C VAL A 35 18.20 -1.93 7.14
N LYS A 36 17.86 -0.91 7.91
CA LYS A 36 16.52 -0.29 7.89
C LYS A 36 16.20 0.36 6.53
N SER A 37 17.18 0.99 5.88
CA SER A 37 16.98 1.64 4.58
C SER A 37 17.06 0.69 3.38
N SER A 38 17.73 -0.47 3.49
CA SER A 38 17.86 -1.41 2.37
C SER A 38 17.02 -2.68 2.49
N PHE A 39 16.76 -3.19 3.69
CA PHE A 39 16.02 -4.43 3.90
C PHE A 39 14.53 -4.17 4.05
N VAL A 40 14.12 -3.18 4.86
CA VAL A 40 12.71 -2.82 5.02
C VAL A 40 12.15 -2.19 3.73
N SER A 41 12.98 -1.42 3.00
CA SER A 41 12.58 -0.91 1.67
C SER A 41 12.40 -2.03 0.67
N LYS A 42 13.32 -3.01 0.63
CA LYS A 42 13.18 -4.21 -0.22
C LYS A 42 11.98 -5.07 0.16
N ILE A 43 11.66 -5.23 1.44
CA ILE A 43 10.46 -5.96 1.87
C ILE A 43 9.19 -5.20 1.50
N ARG A 44 9.13 -3.88 1.78
CA ARG A 44 8.00 -3.03 1.35
C ARG A 44 7.83 -3.08 -0.16
N GLU A 45 8.94 -3.09 -0.90
CA GLU A 45 8.97 -3.20 -2.35
C GLU A 45 8.53 -4.58 -2.85
N SER A 46 8.99 -5.67 -2.24
CA SER A 46 8.57 -7.04 -2.55
C SER A 46 7.10 -7.27 -2.26
N VAL A 47 6.58 -6.78 -1.13
CA VAL A 47 5.15 -6.88 -0.79
C VAL A 47 4.31 -6.07 -1.77
N ARG A 48 4.69 -4.82 -2.05
CA ARG A 48 4.00 -3.97 -3.03
C ARG A 48 4.03 -4.58 -4.46
N ASN A 49 5.15 -5.20 -4.85
CA ASN A 49 5.31 -5.86 -6.14
C ASN A 49 4.47 -7.12 -6.24
N ALA A 50 4.55 -8.01 -5.24
CA ALA A 50 3.76 -9.23 -5.21
C ALA A 50 2.26 -8.92 -5.32
N ILE A 51 1.80 -7.87 -4.62
CA ILE A 51 0.40 -7.41 -4.71
C ILE A 51 0.09 -6.85 -6.11
N SER A 52 0.99 -6.05 -6.71
CA SER A 52 0.78 -5.46 -8.03
C SER A 52 0.76 -6.49 -9.17
N GLU A 53 1.69 -7.46 -9.14
CA GLU A 53 1.76 -8.56 -10.12
C GLU A 53 0.53 -9.46 -10.00
N THR A 54 0.07 -9.73 -8.77
CA THR A 54 -1.17 -10.48 -8.54
C THR A 54 -2.40 -9.77 -9.11
N ILE A 55 -2.46 -8.45 -9.03
CA ILE A 55 -3.55 -7.66 -9.62
C ILE A 55 -3.53 -7.71 -11.15
N GLU A 56 -2.34 -7.72 -11.78
CA GLU A 56 -2.18 -7.86 -13.23
C GLU A 56 -2.57 -9.26 -13.73
N GLU A 57 -2.28 -10.33 -12.97
CA GLU A 57 -2.69 -11.69 -13.32
C GLU A 57 -4.20 -11.91 -13.29
N ILE A 58 -4.93 -11.15 -12.46
CA ILE A 58 -6.39 -11.28 -12.28
C ILE A 58 -7.17 -10.47 -13.33
N LEU A 59 -6.55 -9.49 -14.00
CA LEU A 59 -7.16 -8.66 -15.03
C LEU A 59 -6.67 -9.08 -16.43
N PRO A 60 -7.36 -9.98 -17.16
CA PRO A 60 -7.01 -10.24 -18.55
C PRO A 60 -7.20 -8.96 -19.39
N GLU A 61 -6.31 -8.74 -20.37
CA GLU A 61 -6.39 -7.63 -21.32
C GLU A 61 -7.79 -7.61 -21.97
N THR A 62 -8.64 -6.69 -21.54
CA THR A 62 -9.86 -6.36 -22.27
C THR A 62 -9.46 -5.43 -23.41
N GLY A 63 -9.51 -5.97 -24.63
CA GLY A 63 -9.31 -5.23 -25.85
C GLY A 63 -10.23 -4.02 -25.93
N LYS A 64 -9.68 -2.93 -26.49
CA LYS A 64 -10.31 -1.63 -26.81
C LYS A 64 -11.85 -1.68 -26.96
N PRO A 65 -12.63 -0.83 -26.27
CA PRO A 65 -14.01 -0.61 -26.68
C PRO A 65 -14.06 0.32 -27.89
N GLY A 66 -14.56 -0.21 -29.00
CA GLY A 66 -15.21 0.62 -30.01
C GLY A 66 -16.42 1.31 -29.40
N ILE A 67 -16.58 2.59 -29.72
CA ILE A 67 -17.72 3.41 -29.32
C ILE A 67 -19.00 2.79 -29.93
N ILE A 68 -19.91 2.30 -29.08
CA ILE A 68 -21.31 2.09 -29.43
C ILE A 68 -22.13 2.94 -28.46
N THR A 69 -22.64 4.05 -28.97
CA THR A 69 -23.66 4.85 -28.30
C THR A 69 -25.02 4.18 -28.49
N CYS A 70 -25.70 3.82 -27.42
CA CYS A 70 -27.14 3.51 -27.47
C CYS A 70 -27.91 4.63 -26.77
N SER A 71 -28.55 5.45 -27.59
CA SER A 71 -29.69 6.29 -27.25
C SER A 71 -30.92 5.43 -26.89
N ASN A 72 -31.79 6.01 -26.06
CA ASN A 72 -33.02 5.44 -25.51
C ASN A 72 -33.99 4.78 -26.52
N GLU A 73 -34.91 4.00 -25.93
CA GLU A 73 -36.18 3.43 -26.43
C GLU A 73 -36.07 2.19 -27.33
N THR A 74 -36.44 0.99 -26.82
CA THR A 74 -37.70 0.31 -27.19
C THR A 74 -37.93 -1.02 -26.44
N GLN A 75 -39.19 -1.21 -26.03
CA GLN A 75 -40.02 -2.44 -25.96
C GLN A 75 -39.53 -3.72 -25.27
N TRP A 76 -40.33 -4.12 -24.27
CA TRP A 76 -40.47 -5.48 -23.75
C TRP A 76 -40.77 -6.49 -24.86
N ASP A 77 -40.08 -7.63 -24.82
CA ASP A 77 -40.67 -8.88 -25.24
C ASP A 77 -40.34 -10.01 -24.26
N LYS A 78 -41.40 -10.71 -23.89
CA LYS A 78 -41.43 -11.89 -23.04
C LYS A 78 -40.96 -13.07 -23.88
N ASP A 79 -40.07 -13.90 -23.36
CA ASP A 79 -40.16 -15.36 -23.41
C ASP A 79 -38.86 -16.02 -22.92
N PHE A 80 -39.03 -17.21 -22.32
CA PHE A 80 -38.03 -18.23 -21.92
C PHE A 80 -37.64 -18.30 -20.43
N PRO A 81 -37.46 -19.53 -19.90
CA PRO A 81 -38.26 -20.03 -18.78
C PRO A 81 -37.44 -20.28 -17.52
N HIS A 82 -38.12 -20.21 -16.37
CA HIS A 82 -37.58 -20.63 -15.08
C HIS A 82 -37.40 -22.15 -14.99
N PRO A 83 -36.25 -22.65 -14.50
CA PRO A 83 -36.19 -23.93 -13.82
C PRO A 83 -36.33 -23.72 -12.31
N SER A 84 -37.44 -24.25 -11.80
CA SER A 84 -37.72 -24.53 -10.39
C SER A 84 -36.80 -25.63 -9.84
N TYR A 85 -36.25 -25.45 -8.64
CA TYR A 85 -35.80 -26.57 -7.81
C TYR A 85 -36.24 -26.41 -6.35
N GLU A 86 -36.91 -27.45 -5.87
CA GLU A 86 -37.39 -27.69 -4.51
C GLU A 86 -36.23 -27.92 -3.53
N LEU A 87 -36.47 -27.52 -2.28
CA LEU A 87 -35.59 -27.68 -1.13
C LEU A 87 -35.63 -29.12 -0.59
N VAL A 88 -34.45 -29.71 -0.32
CA VAL A 88 -34.29 -30.85 0.60
C VAL A 88 -33.22 -30.48 1.64
N PRO A 89 -33.46 -30.65 2.94
CA PRO A 89 -32.53 -30.23 3.99
C PRO A 89 -31.53 -31.35 4.37
N GLY A 90 -30.25 -31.00 4.55
CA GLY A 90 -29.25 -31.89 5.13
C GLY A 90 -27.80 -31.45 4.93
N ASP A 91 -27.26 -30.78 5.94
CA ASP A 91 -25.86 -30.79 6.40
C ASP A 91 -24.67 -30.38 5.51
N ARG A 92 -23.99 -29.35 6.04
CA ARG A 92 -22.56 -28.99 6.02
C ARG A 92 -22.02 -28.07 4.91
N GLN A 93 -21.59 -26.90 5.39
CA GLN A 93 -20.39 -26.14 5.05
C GLN A 93 -20.13 -25.83 3.57
N GLY A 94 -20.51 -24.61 3.19
CA GLY A 94 -19.97 -23.90 2.03
C GLY A 94 -20.27 -22.42 2.19
N PHE A 95 -19.36 -21.66 2.83
CA PHE A 95 -19.44 -20.21 2.75
C PHE A 95 -19.03 -19.81 1.33
N LEU A 96 -20.03 -19.42 0.55
CA LEU A 96 -19.88 -18.73 -0.73
C LEU A 96 -19.08 -17.45 -0.49
N THR A 97 -17.89 -17.37 -1.08
CA THR A 97 -17.16 -16.11 -1.23
C THR A 97 -17.96 -15.20 -2.16
N PRO A 98 -18.21 -13.92 -1.81
CA PRO A 98 -18.69 -12.97 -2.79
C PRO A 98 -17.56 -12.69 -3.77
N GLN A 99 -17.72 -13.07 -5.04
CA GLN A 99 -16.93 -12.46 -6.11
C GLN A 99 -17.22 -10.96 -6.10
N LYS A 100 -16.25 -10.14 -5.71
CA LYS A 100 -16.31 -8.69 -5.91
C LYS A 100 -15.68 -8.37 -7.26
N GLU A 101 -16.50 -7.85 -8.16
CA GLU A 101 -16.09 -7.16 -9.37
C GLU A 101 -15.21 -5.94 -9.00
N PHE A 102 -14.12 -5.75 -9.74
CA PHE A 102 -13.29 -4.56 -9.67
C PHE A 102 -14.04 -3.39 -10.30
N VAL A 103 -14.38 -2.37 -9.50
CA VAL A 103 -15.04 -1.18 -10.01
C VAL A 103 -14.00 -0.24 -10.62
N THR A 104 -13.98 -0.13 -11.94
CA THR A 104 -13.43 1.05 -12.63
C THR A 104 -14.47 2.16 -12.56
N VAL A 105 -14.22 3.20 -11.75
CA VAL A 105 -15.16 4.32 -11.62
C VAL A 105 -14.86 5.36 -12.70
N HIS A 106 -15.76 5.51 -13.67
CA HIS A 106 -15.85 6.72 -14.51
C HIS A 106 -16.59 7.83 -13.73
N PRO A 107 -16.14 9.10 -13.80
CA PRO A 107 -16.83 10.21 -13.14
C PRO A 107 -18.01 10.74 -13.98
N HIS A 108 -19.00 11.33 -13.27
CA HIS A 108 -20.30 11.91 -13.70
C HIS A 108 -21.50 10.95 -13.58
N ILE A 109 -22.60 11.27 -12.88
CA ILE A 109 -23.48 12.45 -12.99
C ILE A 109 -23.97 12.96 -11.61
N ALA A 110 -24.24 14.27 -11.57
CA ALA A 110 -24.67 15.07 -10.42
C ALA A 110 -26.16 14.94 -10.06
N HIS A 111 -26.44 15.28 -8.78
CA HIS A 111 -27.66 15.77 -8.13
C HIS A 111 -29.03 15.68 -8.84
N ASP A 112 -30.02 15.18 -8.09
CA ASP A 112 -31.23 15.98 -7.83
C ASP A 112 -31.89 15.61 -6.49
N VAL A 113 -32.26 16.66 -5.75
CA VAL A 113 -33.09 16.65 -4.54
C VAL A 113 -34.53 16.84 -4.99
N ILE A 114 -35.44 15.95 -4.59
CA ILE A 114 -36.89 16.22 -4.61
C ILE A 114 -37.50 15.78 -3.28
N LEU A 115 -38.08 16.76 -2.58
CA LEU A 115 -39.06 16.57 -1.52
C LEU A 115 -40.41 16.20 -2.14
N SER A 116 -41.08 15.18 -1.62
CA SER A 116 -42.55 15.11 -1.65
C SER A 116 -43.08 14.17 -0.57
N GLU A 117 -43.92 14.75 0.28
CA GLU A 117 -44.84 14.08 1.21
C GLU A 117 -45.79 13.15 0.46
N SER A 118 -46.12 12.00 1.07
CA SER A 118 -47.47 11.43 0.97
C SER A 118 -47.66 10.42 2.09
N GLU A 119 -48.64 10.75 2.94
CA GLU A 119 -49.27 9.91 3.94
C GLU A 119 -49.82 8.63 3.31
N GLU A 120 -49.69 7.48 3.98
CA GLU A 120 -50.78 6.51 3.97
C GLU A 120 -50.81 5.71 5.27
N SER A 121 -52.00 5.80 5.86
CA SER A 121 -52.45 5.32 7.15
C SER A 121 -52.73 3.83 7.16
N LEU A 122 -52.24 3.10 8.18
CA LEU A 122 -52.94 1.94 8.73
C LEU A 122 -52.79 1.91 10.26
N SER A 123 -53.94 1.80 10.91
CA SER A 123 -54.19 1.96 12.36
C SER A 123 -54.29 0.58 13.07
N PRO A 124 -54.41 0.48 14.42
CA PRO A 124 -53.62 -0.45 15.22
C PRO A 124 -54.42 -1.59 15.89
N GLU A 125 -53.81 -2.76 16.06
CA GLU A 125 -54.27 -3.79 17.00
C GLU A 125 -53.18 -4.18 18.01
N THR A 126 -53.31 -3.56 19.18
CA THR A 126 -53.16 -4.08 20.55
C THR A 126 -52.33 -5.36 20.78
N LEU A 127 -51.19 -5.24 21.46
CA LEU A 127 -50.75 -6.17 22.52
C LEU A 127 -49.77 -5.44 23.48
N ARG A 128 -49.96 -5.68 24.79
CA ARG A 128 -49.38 -4.99 25.96
C ARG A 128 -47.90 -5.38 26.24
N PRO A 129 -47.17 -4.64 27.12
CA PRO A 129 -45.70 -4.62 27.13
C PRO A 129 -45.10 -5.74 27.98
N ALA A 130 -43.98 -6.29 27.51
CA ALA A 130 -43.04 -7.04 28.34
C ALA A 130 -41.85 -6.14 28.68
N GLN A 131 -41.60 -5.98 29.98
CA GLN A 131 -40.45 -5.29 30.57
C GLN A 131 -39.16 -6.06 30.33
N GLY A 132 -38.05 -5.32 30.20
CA GLY A 132 -36.70 -5.78 30.52
C GLY A 132 -35.95 -6.45 29.38
N ASP A 133 -35.05 -5.72 28.75
CA ASP A 133 -33.63 -6.08 28.71
C ASP A 133 -32.83 -4.99 27.99
N SER A 134 -31.95 -4.29 28.71
CA SER A 134 -30.98 -3.37 28.10
C SER A 134 -29.90 -4.19 27.38
N PRO A 135 -29.46 -3.82 26.16
CA PRO A 135 -28.33 -4.48 25.52
C PRO A 135 -27.02 -3.97 26.16
N SER A 136 -26.63 -4.55 27.30
CA SER A 136 -25.24 -4.59 27.71
C SER A 136 -24.59 -5.78 27.02
N GLU A 137 -24.02 -5.53 25.84
CA GLU A 137 -23.23 -6.54 25.14
C GLU A 137 -22.08 -7.01 26.03
N ARG A 138 -22.12 -8.31 26.31
CA ARG A 138 -21.20 -9.07 27.15
C ARG A 138 -19.78 -8.98 26.57
N LEU A 139 -18.93 -8.18 27.22
CA LEU A 139 -17.48 -8.27 27.11
C LEU A 139 -17.05 -9.66 27.65
N GLN A 140 -16.73 -10.59 26.76
CA GLN A 140 -16.13 -11.86 27.15
C GLN A 140 -14.61 -11.66 27.28
N GLU A 141 -14.10 -11.77 28.50
CA GLU A 141 -12.66 -11.90 28.76
C GLU A 141 -12.15 -13.16 28.03
N PHE A 142 -11.30 -12.96 27.03
CA PHE A 142 -10.78 -14.02 26.17
C PHE A 142 -9.47 -14.56 26.73
N ASN A 143 -9.45 -15.87 27.03
CA ASN A 143 -8.26 -16.58 27.47
C ASN A 143 -7.43 -16.99 26.26
N THR A 144 -6.27 -16.37 26.06
CA THR A 144 -5.30 -16.74 25.01
C THR A 144 -4.69 -18.08 25.37
N GLY A 145 -5.31 -19.18 24.91
CA GLY A 145 -4.73 -20.51 25.07
C GLY A 145 -3.31 -20.54 24.52
N ASP A 146 -2.31 -20.51 25.40
CA ASP A 146 -0.90 -20.69 25.07
C ASP A 146 -0.64 -22.17 24.74
N GLY A 147 -1.19 -22.62 23.61
CA GLY A 147 -0.79 -23.86 22.98
C GLY A 147 0.53 -23.62 22.24
N ASN A 148 1.66 -24.00 22.84
CA ASN A 148 3.01 -24.15 22.27
C ASN A 148 3.62 -23.04 21.38
N ASN A 149 2.91 -21.93 21.14
CA ASN A 149 3.30 -20.84 20.25
C ASN A 149 3.95 -19.71 21.06
N SER A 150 5.29 -19.77 21.12
CA SER A 150 6.15 -18.83 21.84
C SER A 150 6.46 -17.55 21.05
N GLY A 151 5.75 -17.27 19.96
CA GLY A 151 5.84 -16.05 19.17
C GLY A 151 4.54 -15.23 19.18
N ARG A 152 4.68 -13.93 18.91
CA ARG A 152 3.58 -13.02 18.55
C ARG A 152 3.93 -12.34 17.23
N TYR A 153 3.21 -12.69 16.18
CA TYR A 153 3.31 -11.99 14.90
C TYR A 153 2.47 -10.72 14.98
N ILE A 154 3.05 -9.58 14.60
CA ILE A 154 2.42 -8.26 14.69
C ILE A 154 2.02 -7.81 13.29
N TYR A 155 0.75 -7.46 13.11
CA TYR A 155 0.23 -6.86 11.89
C TYR A 155 0.38 -5.34 11.91
N CYS A 156 -0.10 -4.69 12.97
CA CYS A 156 -0.15 -3.23 13.07
C CYS A 156 -0.29 -2.73 14.51
N ILE A 157 -0.12 -1.42 14.69
CA ILE A 157 -0.51 -0.69 15.90
C ILE A 157 -1.77 0.13 15.61
N VAL A 158 -2.71 0.14 16.56
CA VAL A 158 -3.97 0.90 16.50
C VAL A 158 -4.20 1.70 17.78
N GLU A 159 -5.08 2.70 17.72
CA GLU A 159 -5.59 3.38 18.91
C GLU A 159 -6.64 2.50 19.59
N SER A 160 -6.28 1.90 20.73
CA SER A 160 -7.17 1.06 21.55
C SER A 160 -6.53 0.84 22.92
N ASN A 161 -7.35 0.85 23.97
CA ASN A 161 -6.97 0.43 25.32
C ASN A 161 -7.52 -0.97 25.68
N ASP A 162 -8.31 -1.57 24.79
CA ASP A 162 -9.00 -2.83 25.03
C ASP A 162 -8.25 -4.01 24.41
N ARG A 163 -8.35 -5.16 25.10
CA ARG A 163 -8.02 -6.48 24.56
C ARG A 163 -9.26 -7.04 23.85
N LEU A 164 -9.20 -7.09 22.52
CA LEU A 164 -10.29 -7.41 21.62
C LEU A 164 -9.87 -8.55 20.71
N SER A 165 -10.77 -9.49 20.46
CA SER A 165 -10.63 -10.46 19.37
C SER A 165 -11.23 -9.88 18.07
N LEU A 166 -10.55 -10.14 16.96
CA LEU A 166 -11.00 -9.90 15.59
C LEU A 166 -11.36 -11.22 14.87
N GLY A 167 -11.36 -12.34 15.59
CA GLY A 167 -11.64 -13.67 15.07
C GLY A 167 -10.46 -14.34 14.36
N ARG A 168 -10.75 -15.49 13.75
CA ARG A 168 -9.79 -16.35 13.05
C ARG A 168 -9.46 -15.87 11.64
N ILE A 169 -8.88 -14.69 11.55
CA ILE A 169 -8.56 -14.02 10.29
C ILE A 169 -7.06 -13.97 10.00
N GLY A 170 -6.22 -14.44 10.93
CA GLY A 170 -4.78 -14.40 10.79
C GLY A 170 -4.24 -15.51 9.91
N ILE A 171 -2.95 -15.40 9.56
CA ILE A 171 -2.24 -16.40 8.73
C ILE A 171 -2.42 -17.80 9.33
N GLY A 172 -2.86 -18.76 8.51
CA GLY A 172 -3.16 -20.13 8.95
C GLY A 172 -4.45 -20.27 9.76
N GLY A 173 -5.38 -19.32 9.67
CA GLY A 173 -6.65 -19.33 10.41
C GLY A 173 -6.48 -19.04 11.90
N ASN A 174 -5.38 -18.40 12.29
CA ASN A 174 -5.09 -18.06 13.67
C ASN A 174 -6.00 -16.93 14.16
N GLU A 175 -6.32 -16.97 15.45
CA GLU A 175 -7.07 -15.93 16.14
C GLU A 175 -6.24 -14.64 16.20
N VAL A 176 -6.79 -13.54 15.67
CA VAL A 176 -6.18 -12.21 15.73
C VAL A 176 -6.81 -11.43 16.88
N TYR A 177 -5.98 -10.79 17.70
CA TYR A 177 -6.43 -10.03 18.86
C TYR A 177 -5.49 -8.87 19.20
N THR A 178 -5.95 -7.94 20.03
CA THR A 178 -5.16 -6.78 20.47
C THR A 178 -4.46 -7.03 21.80
N ILE A 179 -3.24 -6.53 21.93
CA ILE A 179 -2.49 -6.42 23.20
C ILE A 179 -2.33 -4.92 23.51
N PRO A 180 -3.09 -4.38 24.49
CA PRO A 180 -3.09 -2.94 24.78
C PRO A 180 -1.93 -2.51 25.68
N TYR A 181 -1.46 -1.28 25.45
CA TYR A 181 -0.61 -0.51 26.32
C TYR A 181 -1.06 0.97 26.29
N LYS A 182 -1.66 1.43 27.40
CA LYS A 182 -2.35 2.74 27.49
C LYS A 182 -3.45 2.84 26.42
N ASP A 183 -3.38 3.82 25.53
CA ASP A 183 -4.35 4.10 24.46
C ASP A 183 -3.89 3.57 23.08
N LEU A 184 -2.81 2.77 23.03
CA LEU A 184 -2.36 2.07 21.85
C LEU A 184 -2.44 0.56 22.07
N ALA A 185 -2.68 -0.19 21.00
CA ALA A 185 -2.61 -1.65 21.04
C ALA A 185 -1.90 -2.21 19.82
N ALA A 186 -1.13 -3.28 20.02
CA ALA A 186 -0.59 -4.07 18.93
C ALA A 186 -1.61 -5.15 18.54
N LEU A 187 -1.89 -5.26 17.24
CA LEU A 187 -2.72 -6.33 16.69
C LEU A 187 -1.84 -7.52 16.32
N VAL A 188 -2.13 -8.67 16.93
CA VAL A 188 -1.27 -9.84 16.86
C VAL A 188 -2.04 -11.13 16.64
N HIS A 189 -1.32 -12.19 16.30
CA HIS A 189 -1.74 -13.57 16.52
C HIS A 189 -0.60 -14.41 17.07
N ASN A 190 -0.94 -15.54 17.66
CA ASN A 190 0.04 -16.50 18.17
C ASN A 190 0.68 -17.25 16.98
N CYS A 191 2.00 -17.38 16.99
CA CYS A 191 2.75 -18.06 15.94
C CYS A 191 4.01 -18.75 16.48
N SER A 192 4.72 -19.46 15.60
CA SER A 192 6.09 -19.91 15.86
C SER A 192 7.04 -18.70 16.02
N THR A 193 8.20 -18.91 16.63
CA THR A 193 9.28 -17.91 16.66
C THR A 193 10.06 -17.85 15.35
N GLU A 194 9.88 -18.84 14.48
CA GLU A 194 10.55 -18.89 13.18
C GLU A 194 9.81 -18.03 12.14
N PRO A 195 10.57 -17.30 11.30
CA PRO A 195 10.05 -16.62 10.10
C PRO A 195 9.21 -17.53 9.22
N TYR A 196 8.18 -16.96 8.59
CA TYR A 196 7.38 -17.67 7.59
C TYR A 196 8.22 -17.95 6.34
N ALA A 197 8.43 -19.24 6.03
CA ALA A 197 9.25 -19.67 4.89
C ALA A 197 8.60 -20.85 4.15
N SER A 198 8.60 -20.77 2.82
CA SER A 198 8.18 -21.82 1.89
C SER A 198 8.93 -21.63 0.56
N GLU A 199 9.25 -22.72 -0.13
CA GLU A 199 9.75 -22.67 -1.51
C GLU A 199 8.63 -22.49 -2.54
N ASP A 200 7.38 -22.74 -2.13
CA ASP A 200 6.19 -22.53 -2.95
C ASP A 200 5.76 -21.07 -2.90
N SER A 201 5.84 -20.38 -4.05
CA SER A 201 5.48 -18.97 -4.19
C SER A 201 4.00 -18.69 -3.91
N GLU A 202 3.10 -19.63 -4.22
CA GLU A 202 1.66 -19.45 -4.00
C GLU A 202 1.33 -19.47 -2.50
N ILE A 203 2.05 -20.29 -1.73
CA ILE A 203 1.93 -20.30 -0.27
C ILE A 203 2.39 -18.96 0.32
N VAL A 204 3.54 -18.44 -0.13
CA VAL A 204 4.07 -17.15 0.34
C VAL A 204 3.13 -16.00 -0.02
N LYS A 205 2.62 -16.00 -1.26
CA LYS A 205 1.61 -15.04 -1.74
C LYS A 205 0.35 -15.09 -0.88
N GLY A 206 -0.15 -16.28 -0.57
CA GLY A 206 -1.29 -16.46 0.33
C GLY A 206 -1.09 -15.86 1.73
N TRP A 207 0.10 -15.99 2.31
CA TRP A 207 0.43 -15.37 3.60
C TRP A 207 0.49 -13.85 3.54
N VAL A 208 1.09 -13.29 2.48
CA VAL A 208 1.14 -11.83 2.27
C VAL A 208 -0.25 -11.26 2.05
N MET A 209 -1.09 -11.93 1.26
CA MET A 209 -2.49 -11.54 1.06
C MET A 209 -3.28 -11.58 2.37
N THR A 210 -3.13 -12.64 3.16
CA THR A 210 -3.77 -12.73 4.49
C THR A 210 -3.33 -11.59 5.41
N HIS A 211 -2.03 -11.23 5.39
CA HIS A 211 -1.55 -10.08 6.16
C HIS A 211 -2.23 -8.76 5.74
N GLN A 212 -2.40 -8.54 4.43
CA GLN A 212 -3.11 -7.35 3.94
C GLN A 212 -4.59 -7.37 4.33
N GLU A 213 -5.27 -8.51 4.19
CA GLU A 213 -6.69 -8.65 4.57
C GLU A 213 -6.92 -8.34 6.05
N VAL A 214 -6.01 -8.75 6.94
CA VAL A 214 -6.08 -8.40 8.36
C VAL A 214 -5.98 -6.89 8.55
N LEU A 215 -5.07 -6.21 7.85
CA LEU A 215 -4.92 -4.76 7.94
C LEU A 215 -6.15 -4.01 7.41
N GLU A 216 -6.74 -4.46 6.30
CA GLU A 216 -7.96 -3.88 5.74
C GLU A 216 -9.14 -4.02 6.70
N ARG A 217 -9.36 -5.21 7.27
CA ARG A 217 -10.40 -5.42 8.30
C ARG A 217 -10.14 -4.58 9.54
N THR A 218 -8.88 -4.38 9.90
CA THR A 218 -8.50 -3.53 11.03
C THR A 218 -8.82 -2.07 10.74
N ALA A 219 -8.51 -1.57 9.54
CA ALA A 219 -8.82 -0.20 9.13
C ALA A 219 -10.34 0.10 9.06
N GLN A 220 -11.18 -0.92 8.92
CA GLN A 220 -12.64 -0.79 9.03
C GLN A 220 -13.12 -0.62 10.47
N ARG A 221 -12.37 -1.15 11.45
CA ARG A 221 -12.74 -1.15 12.88
C ARG A 221 -12.07 -0.05 13.68
N PHE A 222 -10.87 0.37 13.27
CA PHE A 222 -10.06 1.38 13.95
C PHE A 222 -9.79 2.56 13.03
N SER A 223 -9.77 3.78 13.59
CA SER A 223 -9.62 5.01 12.81
C SER A 223 -8.26 5.18 12.14
N THR A 224 -7.20 4.69 12.80
CA THR A 224 -5.81 4.86 12.36
C THR A 224 -5.06 3.55 12.55
N VAL A 225 -4.35 3.12 11.50
CA VAL A 225 -3.54 1.90 11.49
C VAL A 225 -2.10 2.28 11.16
N ILE A 226 -1.16 1.89 12.03
CA ILE A 226 0.28 1.91 11.74
C ILE A 226 0.67 0.49 11.30
N PRO A 227 0.81 0.22 9.99
CA PRO A 227 1.16 -1.11 9.53
C PRO A 227 2.61 -1.47 9.88
N LEU A 228 2.84 -2.71 10.29
CA LEU A 228 4.18 -3.31 10.40
C LEU A 228 4.44 -4.17 9.17
N GLY A 229 5.73 -4.37 8.86
CA GLY A 229 6.12 -5.21 7.73
C GLY A 229 5.68 -6.66 7.96
N PHE A 230 5.40 -7.35 6.85
CA PHE A 230 5.18 -8.80 6.86
C PHE A 230 6.29 -9.50 7.64
N ASP A 231 5.92 -10.51 8.42
CA ASP A 231 6.85 -11.36 9.18
C ASP A 231 7.54 -10.67 10.38
N THR A 232 6.86 -9.67 10.97
CA THR A 232 7.33 -9.06 12.23
C THR A 232 6.92 -9.92 13.42
N ILE A 233 7.85 -10.71 13.96
CA ILE A 233 7.59 -11.64 15.08
C ILE A 233 8.34 -11.19 16.35
N ILE A 234 7.61 -11.08 17.46
CA ILE A 234 8.18 -10.94 18.81
C ILE A 234 8.28 -12.30 19.46
N LYS A 235 9.46 -12.59 20.01
CA LYS A 235 9.78 -13.83 20.73
C LYS A 235 10.05 -13.55 22.21
N ALA A 236 10.00 -14.60 23.01
CA ALA A 236 10.47 -14.56 24.39
C ALA A 236 11.98 -14.29 24.46
N VAL A 237 12.40 -13.45 25.40
CA VAL A 237 13.81 -13.05 25.64
C VAL A 237 13.96 -12.81 27.14
N ASN A 238 15.11 -13.11 27.73
CA ASN A 238 15.42 -12.84 29.15
C ASN A 238 14.39 -13.40 30.15
N GLY A 239 13.76 -14.54 29.83
CA GLY A 239 12.74 -15.16 30.69
C GLY A 239 11.37 -14.49 30.67
N GLN A 240 11.18 -13.46 29.84
CA GLN A 240 9.90 -12.78 29.65
C GLN A 240 9.07 -13.47 28.55
N THR A 241 7.75 -13.40 28.69
CA THR A 241 6.84 -13.86 27.64
C THR A 241 6.91 -12.94 26.42
N PRO A 242 6.53 -13.43 25.22
CA PRO A 242 6.47 -12.58 24.02
C PRO A 242 5.57 -11.35 24.20
N GLU A 243 4.48 -11.49 24.95
CA GLU A 243 3.56 -10.40 25.27
C GLU A 243 4.22 -9.35 26.17
N GLN A 244 4.99 -9.76 27.18
CA GLN A 244 5.74 -8.83 28.02
C GLN A 244 6.77 -8.04 27.20
N ASN A 245 7.51 -8.70 26.31
CA ASN A 245 8.46 -8.05 25.41
C ASN A 245 7.79 -7.05 24.47
N LEU A 246 6.61 -7.39 23.96
CA LEU A 246 5.81 -6.50 23.12
C LEU A 246 5.35 -5.26 23.90
N ILE A 247 4.87 -5.43 25.13
CA ILE A 247 4.46 -4.31 25.99
C ILE A 247 5.65 -3.40 26.31
N GLU A 248 6.84 -3.97 26.57
CA GLU A 248 8.06 -3.18 26.79
C GLU A 248 8.47 -2.39 25.55
N TRP A 249 8.38 -3.00 24.36
CA TRP A 249 8.62 -2.29 23.10
C TRP A 249 7.61 -1.16 22.88
N LEU A 250 6.31 -1.42 23.09
CA LEU A 250 5.26 -0.40 23.01
C LEU A 250 5.53 0.75 23.98
N LYS A 251 5.95 0.44 25.21
CA LYS A 251 6.33 1.43 26.22
C LYS A 251 7.52 2.28 25.79
N GLY A 252 8.55 1.65 25.22
CA GLY A 252 9.76 2.33 24.76
C GLY A 252 9.54 3.25 23.56
N ASP A 253 8.60 2.90 22.66
CA ASP A 253 8.33 3.65 21.42
C ASP A 253 7.02 4.46 21.48
N TYR A 254 6.36 4.53 22.63
CA TYR A 254 5.00 5.07 22.80
C TYR A 254 4.83 6.48 22.23
N GLU A 255 5.70 7.42 22.60
CA GLU A 255 5.61 8.82 22.14
C GLU A 255 5.79 8.94 20.62
N ASN A 256 6.73 8.18 20.06
CA ASN A 256 6.95 8.13 18.62
C ASN A 256 5.75 7.53 17.89
N LEU A 257 5.16 6.45 18.41
CA LEU A 257 3.95 5.85 17.85
C LEU A 257 2.77 6.81 17.91
N LYS A 258 2.58 7.56 19.00
CA LYS A 258 1.53 8.61 19.10
C LYS A 258 1.70 9.70 18.05
N VAL A 259 2.92 10.16 17.80
CA VAL A 259 3.21 11.14 16.73
C VAL A 259 2.83 10.58 15.36
N LYS A 260 3.15 9.30 15.09
CA LYS A 260 2.79 8.64 13.82
C LYS A 260 1.29 8.48 13.67
N VAL A 261 0.59 8.04 14.70
CA VAL A 261 -0.88 7.95 14.70
C VAL A 261 -1.48 9.31 14.36
N ALA A 262 -1.07 10.38 15.05
CA ALA A 262 -1.60 11.72 14.79
C ALA A 262 -1.35 12.18 13.35
N ARG A 263 -0.17 11.88 12.79
CA ARG A 263 0.18 12.23 11.40
C ARG A 263 -0.65 11.47 10.36
N LEU A 264 -1.01 10.22 10.64
CA LEU A 264 -1.70 9.31 9.72
C LEU A 264 -3.22 9.32 9.84
N LYS A 265 -3.76 9.88 10.92
CA LYS A 265 -5.21 9.93 11.17
C LYS A 265 -5.96 10.55 9.99
N GLY A 266 -6.99 9.83 9.51
CA GLY A 266 -7.84 10.27 8.39
C GLY A 266 -7.21 10.17 7.00
N LYS A 267 -6.00 9.61 6.89
CA LYS A 267 -5.23 9.56 5.65
C LYS A 267 -4.93 8.14 5.22
N GLU A 268 -4.78 7.96 3.91
CA GLU A 268 -4.48 6.68 3.27
C GLU A 268 -3.30 6.84 2.31
N GLU A 269 -2.58 5.76 2.04
CA GLU A 269 -1.48 5.77 1.06
C GLU A 269 -1.99 5.36 -0.32
N TYR A 270 -1.54 6.10 -1.33
CA TYR A 270 -1.77 5.78 -2.73
C TYR A 270 -0.45 5.71 -3.49
N GLY A 271 -0.32 4.71 -4.35
CA GLY A 271 0.79 4.58 -5.28
C GLY A 271 0.48 5.29 -6.58
N VAL A 272 1.36 6.19 -7.02
CA VAL A 272 1.24 6.88 -8.32
C VAL A 272 2.48 6.59 -9.14
N GLN A 273 2.30 5.95 -10.29
CA GLN A 273 3.38 5.77 -11.26
C GLN A 273 3.00 6.45 -12.57
N ILE A 274 3.92 7.25 -13.08
CA ILE A 274 3.75 7.91 -14.38
C ILE A 274 4.79 7.34 -15.31
N LEU A 275 4.32 6.74 -16.40
CA LEU A 275 5.12 6.19 -17.47
C LEU A 275 4.93 7.03 -18.72
N TRP A 276 5.93 7.00 -19.60
CA TRP A 276 5.83 7.61 -20.92
C TRP A 276 6.38 6.71 -22.01
N ASN A 277 6.00 6.95 -23.26
CA ASN A 277 6.54 6.27 -24.44
C ASN A 277 7.57 7.17 -25.15
N PRO A 278 8.87 6.87 -25.05
CA PRO A 278 9.92 7.71 -25.64
C PRO A 278 9.80 7.87 -27.16
N LYS A 279 9.18 6.93 -27.88
CA LYS A 279 8.99 7.04 -29.34
C LYS A 279 7.97 8.13 -29.68
N ILE A 280 6.84 8.15 -28.97
CA ILE A 280 5.79 9.17 -29.16
C ILE A 280 6.32 10.55 -28.78
N ILE A 281 7.00 10.64 -27.63
CA ILE A 281 7.55 11.90 -27.16
C ILE A 281 8.70 12.38 -28.06
N GLY A 282 9.57 11.46 -28.51
CA GLY A 282 10.66 11.75 -29.44
C GLY A 282 10.15 12.28 -30.79
N GLN A 283 9.05 11.75 -31.31
CA GLN A 283 8.40 12.27 -32.51
C GLN A 283 7.89 13.71 -32.31
N LYS A 284 7.24 13.99 -31.16
CA LYS A 284 6.79 15.35 -30.82
C LYS A 284 7.98 16.32 -30.75
N ILE A 285 9.06 15.93 -30.08
CA ILE A 285 10.31 16.71 -29.99
C ILE A 285 10.91 16.98 -31.38
N ALA A 286 11.02 15.94 -32.23
CA ALA A 286 11.53 16.08 -33.58
C ALA A 286 10.70 17.04 -34.45
N GLN A 287 9.39 17.17 -34.18
CA GLN A 287 8.51 18.09 -34.89
C GLN A 287 8.54 19.53 -34.37
N ILE A 288 9.15 19.81 -33.23
CA ILE A 288 9.18 21.18 -32.67
C ILE A 288 10.59 21.76 -32.60
N THR A 289 11.63 20.93 -32.53
CA THR A 289 13.02 21.38 -32.40
C THR A 289 13.65 21.58 -33.79
N PRO A 290 13.96 22.83 -34.21
CA PRO A 290 14.47 23.13 -35.55
C PRO A 290 15.79 22.42 -35.87
N GLU A 291 16.69 22.31 -34.90
CA GLU A 291 17.99 21.65 -35.07
C GLU A 291 17.82 20.16 -35.39
N ILE A 292 16.86 19.49 -34.74
CA ILE A 292 16.56 18.07 -34.95
C ILE A 292 15.91 17.86 -36.32
N LYS A 293 14.97 18.73 -36.71
CA LYS A 293 14.38 18.71 -38.06
C LYS A 293 15.45 18.82 -39.14
N LYS A 294 16.35 19.80 -38.99
CA LYS A 294 17.42 20.05 -39.96
C LYS A 294 18.36 18.84 -40.07
N LEU A 295 18.71 18.21 -38.95
CA LEU A 295 19.52 16.99 -38.95
C LEU A 295 18.82 15.84 -39.70
N ASP A 296 17.51 15.66 -39.54
CA ASP A 296 16.74 14.65 -40.27
C ASP A 296 16.68 14.94 -41.79
N GLU A 297 16.50 16.20 -42.18
CA GLU A 297 16.54 16.63 -43.58
C GLU A 297 17.94 16.46 -44.20
N ASP A 298 18.99 16.83 -43.46
CA ASP A 298 20.36 16.70 -43.91
C ASP A 298 20.70 15.22 -44.21
N ILE A 299 20.27 14.27 -43.38
CA ILE A 299 20.50 12.83 -43.60
C ILE A 299 20.00 12.38 -44.98
N LYS A 300 18.83 12.88 -45.42
CA LYS A 300 18.22 12.53 -46.72
C LYS A 300 19.03 13.01 -47.93
N SER A 301 19.89 14.03 -47.75
CA SER A 301 20.68 14.63 -48.83
C SER A 301 22.16 14.21 -48.86
N LYS A 302 22.64 13.46 -47.87
CA LYS A 302 24.08 13.14 -47.72
C LYS A 302 24.47 11.76 -48.26
N PRO A 303 25.71 11.58 -48.76
CA PRO A 303 26.25 10.27 -49.13
C PRO A 303 26.29 9.29 -47.94
N ARG A 304 26.22 7.98 -48.24
CA ARG A 304 26.03 6.89 -47.26
C ARG A 304 26.96 6.94 -46.03
N GLY A 305 28.23 7.30 -46.20
CA GLY A 305 29.19 7.42 -45.10
C GLY A 305 28.95 8.63 -44.19
N MET A 306 28.59 9.77 -44.75
CA MET A 306 28.24 10.98 -43.99
C MET A 306 26.86 10.88 -43.35
N ALA A 307 25.90 10.21 -44.02
CA ALA A 307 24.57 9.96 -43.49
C ALA A 307 24.61 9.18 -42.17
N TYR A 308 25.53 8.21 -42.02
CA TYR A 308 25.74 7.49 -40.76
C TYR A 308 26.14 8.42 -39.61
N MET A 309 27.12 9.31 -39.83
CA MET A 309 27.55 10.27 -38.82
C MET A 309 26.43 11.23 -38.42
N TYR A 310 25.62 11.69 -39.39
CA TYR A 310 24.48 12.56 -39.11
C TYR A 310 23.36 11.83 -38.38
N LYS A 311 23.14 10.54 -38.67
CA LYS A 311 22.19 9.69 -37.93
C LYS A 311 22.60 9.55 -36.46
N GLN A 312 23.88 9.30 -36.18
CA GLN A 312 24.36 9.24 -34.80
C GLN A 312 24.19 10.59 -34.08
N LYS A 313 24.51 11.71 -34.75
CA LYS A 313 24.26 13.06 -34.19
C LYS A 313 22.79 13.32 -33.91
N LEU A 314 21.89 12.85 -34.78
CA LEU A 314 20.45 12.96 -34.59
C LEU A 314 20.00 12.15 -33.37
N GLU A 315 20.48 10.92 -33.22
CA GLU A 315 20.19 10.05 -32.07
C GLU A 315 20.66 10.68 -30.75
N ASP A 316 21.90 11.20 -30.71
CA ASP A 316 22.46 11.88 -29.54
C ASP A 316 21.69 13.16 -29.18
N ALA A 317 21.31 13.96 -30.18
CA ALA A 317 20.51 15.16 -29.99
C ALA A 317 19.10 14.83 -29.47
N LEU A 318 18.44 13.82 -30.04
CA LEU A 318 17.13 13.35 -29.58
C LEU A 318 17.19 12.82 -28.15
N LYS A 319 18.22 12.04 -27.81
CA LYS A 319 18.43 11.54 -26.46
C LYS A 319 18.56 12.69 -25.46
N THR A 320 19.38 13.69 -25.80
CA THR A 320 19.59 14.88 -24.95
C THR A 320 18.28 15.64 -24.73
N GLU A 321 17.48 15.83 -25.78
CA GLU A 321 16.19 16.52 -25.65
C GLU A 321 15.14 15.68 -24.92
N LEU A 322 15.18 14.35 -25.03
CA LEU A 322 14.35 13.45 -24.24
C LEU A 322 14.70 13.54 -22.75
N GLU A 323 15.99 13.54 -22.38
CA GLU A 323 16.40 13.71 -20.98
C GLU A 323 15.92 15.05 -20.40
N LYS A 324 16.07 16.15 -21.14
CA LYS A 324 15.52 17.46 -20.75
C LYS A 324 14.00 17.44 -20.63
N ALA A 325 13.31 16.74 -21.53
CA ALA A 325 11.86 16.62 -21.49
C ALA A 325 11.40 15.83 -20.26
N ALA A 326 12.07 14.72 -19.92
CA ALA A 326 11.81 13.97 -18.70
C ALA A 326 11.94 14.88 -17.47
N ASP A 327 13.02 15.63 -17.33
CA ASP A 327 13.20 16.55 -16.19
C ASP A 327 12.10 17.61 -16.11
N ARG A 328 11.65 18.15 -17.25
CA ARG A 328 10.55 19.14 -17.29
C ARG A 328 9.23 18.51 -16.86
N TYR A 329 8.83 17.40 -17.48
CA TYR A 329 7.56 16.73 -17.16
C TYR A 329 7.55 16.19 -15.74
N PHE A 330 8.67 15.70 -15.22
CA PHE A 330 8.77 15.28 -13.82
C PHE A 330 8.43 16.44 -12.88
N LYS A 331 9.06 17.61 -13.07
CA LYS A 331 8.82 18.79 -12.24
C LYS A 331 7.38 19.28 -12.36
N GLU A 332 6.87 19.34 -13.58
CA GLU A 332 5.51 19.79 -13.87
C GLU A 332 4.47 18.90 -13.19
N PHE A 333 4.52 17.59 -13.43
CA PHE A 333 3.57 16.64 -12.83
C PHE A 333 3.73 16.56 -11.31
N TYR A 334 4.94 16.67 -10.78
CA TYR A 334 5.17 16.69 -9.34
C TYR A 334 4.47 17.90 -8.68
N GLU A 335 4.61 19.10 -9.24
CA GLU A 335 3.94 20.30 -8.72
C GLU A 335 2.41 20.29 -8.93
N GLN A 336 1.92 19.57 -9.94
CA GLN A 336 0.48 19.32 -10.13
C GLN A 336 -0.10 18.36 -9.08
N ILE A 337 0.64 17.30 -8.72
CA ILE A 337 0.20 16.26 -7.78
C ILE A 337 0.31 16.73 -6.32
N LYS A 338 1.38 17.47 -6.01
CA LYS A 338 1.74 17.89 -4.64
C LYS A 338 0.64 18.54 -3.82
N PRO A 339 -0.22 19.44 -4.36
CA PRO A 339 -1.30 20.05 -3.59
C PRO A 339 -2.34 19.05 -3.07
N TRP A 340 -2.44 17.87 -3.68
CA TRP A 340 -3.45 16.86 -3.37
C TRP A 340 -2.97 15.80 -2.37
N ALA A 341 -1.71 15.87 -1.94
CA ALA A 341 -1.13 14.95 -0.98
C ALA A 341 -0.63 15.72 0.25
N ASP A 342 -0.89 15.18 1.44
CA ASP A 342 -0.42 15.72 2.71
C ASP A 342 1.06 15.42 2.96
N ASP A 343 1.57 14.33 2.37
CA ASP A 343 2.99 13.97 2.33
C ASP A 343 3.27 13.18 1.05
N LEU A 344 4.48 13.33 0.50
CA LEU A 344 4.90 12.74 -0.76
C LEU A 344 6.29 12.16 -0.64
N ARG A 345 6.44 10.90 -1.06
CA ARG A 345 7.74 10.23 -1.14
C ARG A 345 8.02 9.80 -2.56
N VAL A 346 9.14 10.27 -3.11
CA VAL A 346 9.65 9.81 -4.39
C VAL A 346 10.34 8.47 -4.17
N GLU A 347 9.80 7.44 -4.79
CA GLU A 347 10.32 6.08 -4.75
C GLU A 347 11.27 5.85 -5.94
N LYS A 348 12.06 4.78 -5.88
CA LYS A 348 12.93 4.40 -7.01
C LYS A 348 12.07 4.03 -8.22
N THR A 349 12.49 4.50 -9.39
CA THR A 349 11.90 4.10 -10.67
C THR A 349 12.25 2.65 -10.97
N LYS A 350 11.28 1.90 -11.48
CA LYS A 350 11.45 0.49 -11.86
C LYS A 350 11.57 0.36 -13.37
N LYS A 351 12.07 -0.81 -13.80
CA LYS A 351 12.00 -1.19 -15.21
C LYS A 351 10.53 -1.31 -15.58
N ALA A 352 10.11 -0.52 -16.57
CA ALA A 352 8.75 -0.52 -17.08
C ALA A 352 8.56 -1.62 -18.13
N GLU A 353 7.30 -1.86 -18.48
CA GLU A 353 6.85 -2.71 -19.60
C GLU A 353 7.54 -2.34 -20.92
N GLU A 354 7.54 -3.27 -21.88
CA GLU A 354 8.23 -3.09 -23.16
C GLU A 354 7.77 -1.82 -23.91
N GLY A 355 8.71 -0.93 -24.20
CA GLY A 355 8.47 0.32 -24.94
C GLY A 355 7.97 1.51 -24.10
N LYS A 356 7.76 1.34 -22.78
CA LYS A 356 7.46 2.43 -21.85
C LYS A 356 8.62 2.64 -20.89
N HIS A 357 8.86 3.88 -20.48
CA HIS A 357 9.83 4.21 -19.43
C HIS A 357 9.09 4.85 -18.25
N MET A 358 9.50 4.53 -17.02
CA MET A 358 8.93 5.16 -15.83
C MET A 358 9.56 6.53 -15.62
N LEU A 359 8.72 7.57 -15.66
CA LEU A 359 9.13 8.94 -15.38
C LEU A 359 9.12 9.21 -13.86
N MET A 360 8.12 8.65 -13.16
CA MET A 360 7.86 8.97 -11.76
C MET A 360 7.26 7.76 -11.03
N ASN A 361 7.66 7.58 -9.77
CA ASN A 361 7.08 6.61 -8.84
C ASN A 361 6.92 7.30 -7.48
N LEU A 362 5.69 7.55 -7.05
CA LEU A 362 5.37 8.24 -5.81
C LEU A 362 4.55 7.36 -4.88
N SER A 363 4.84 7.46 -3.60
CA SER A 363 3.89 7.15 -2.54
C SER A 363 3.29 8.47 -2.06
N CYS A 364 1.96 8.57 -2.06
CA CYS A 364 1.20 9.76 -1.69
C CYS A 364 0.40 9.46 -0.43
N LEU A 365 0.59 10.24 0.64
CA LEU A 365 -0.29 10.19 1.82
C LEU A 365 -1.39 11.22 1.61
N VAL A 366 -2.63 10.76 1.50
CA VAL A 366 -3.74 11.57 1.02
C VAL A 366 -4.87 11.51 2.03
N ASP A 367 -5.36 12.67 2.45
CA ASP A 367 -6.62 12.77 3.18
C ASP A 367 -7.79 12.24 2.33
N LYS A 368 -8.71 11.50 2.95
CA LYS A 368 -9.87 10.90 2.25
C LYS A 368 -10.68 11.90 1.45
N GLU A 369 -10.71 13.17 1.86
CA GLU A 369 -11.43 14.23 1.14
C GLU A 369 -10.71 14.69 -0.15
N LYS A 370 -9.37 14.57 -0.20
CA LYS A 370 -8.53 15.01 -1.34
C LYS A 370 -8.40 13.94 -2.43
N TYR A 371 -8.70 12.68 -2.12
CA TYR A 371 -8.56 11.54 -3.04
C TYR A 371 -9.15 11.81 -4.43
N LYS A 372 -10.40 12.33 -4.50
CA LYS A 372 -11.07 12.61 -5.77
C LYS A 372 -10.30 13.63 -6.62
N LYS A 373 -9.75 14.66 -5.99
CA LYS A 373 -8.98 15.71 -6.67
C LYS A 373 -7.64 15.22 -7.18
N LEU A 374 -6.98 14.34 -6.42
CA LEU A 374 -5.80 13.64 -6.90
C LEU A 374 -6.14 12.82 -8.15
N GLY A 375 -7.22 12.03 -8.10
CA GLY A 375 -7.67 11.22 -9.24
C GLY A 375 -7.95 12.05 -10.50
N GLU A 376 -8.67 13.17 -10.38
CA GLU A 376 -8.94 14.09 -11.49
C GLU A 376 -7.65 14.65 -12.12
N GLU A 377 -6.62 14.97 -11.32
CA GLU A 377 -5.34 15.43 -11.85
C GLU A 377 -4.56 14.32 -12.57
N LEU A 378 -4.55 13.13 -11.99
CA LEU A 378 -3.90 11.96 -12.61
C LEU A 378 -4.57 11.56 -13.92
N GLU A 379 -5.89 11.69 -14.02
CA GLU A 379 -6.63 11.46 -15.26
C GLU A 379 -6.27 12.48 -16.34
N ARG A 380 -6.10 13.77 -15.99
CA ARG A 380 -5.61 14.79 -16.92
C ARG A 380 -4.23 14.44 -17.48
N ILE A 381 -3.31 13.97 -16.64
CA ILE A 381 -1.98 13.51 -17.08
C ILE A 381 -2.09 12.27 -17.97
N ASN A 382 -2.93 11.30 -17.59
CA ASN A 382 -3.12 10.06 -18.35
C ASN A 382 -3.70 10.30 -19.76
N ASN A 383 -4.47 11.38 -19.95
CA ASN A 383 -5.05 11.75 -21.24
C ASN A 383 -4.06 12.48 -22.18
N MET A 384 -2.85 12.81 -21.74
CA MET A 384 -1.82 13.41 -22.59
C MET A 384 -1.16 12.33 -23.47
N ASP A 385 -1.06 12.52 -24.80
CA ASP A 385 -0.49 11.43 -25.62
C ASP A 385 0.96 11.12 -25.26
N GLY A 386 1.21 9.82 -25.11
CA GLY A 386 2.50 9.28 -24.76
C GLY A 386 2.72 9.13 -23.28
N PHE A 387 1.74 9.45 -22.42
CA PHE A 387 1.78 9.23 -20.97
C PHE A 387 0.79 8.14 -20.55
N PHE A 388 1.11 7.47 -19.45
CA PHE A 388 0.30 6.42 -18.84
C PHE A 388 0.43 6.53 -17.32
N VAL A 389 -0.69 6.56 -16.62
CA VAL A 389 -0.70 6.64 -15.16
C VAL A 389 -1.21 5.32 -14.58
N ARG A 390 -0.46 4.76 -13.63
CA ARG A 390 -0.91 3.68 -12.77
C ARG A 390 -1.18 4.25 -11.38
N PHE A 391 -2.41 4.14 -10.92
CA PHE A 391 -2.88 4.65 -9.63
C PHE A 391 -3.44 3.51 -8.80
N THR A 392 -2.85 3.24 -7.62
CA THR A 392 -3.23 2.10 -6.78
C THR A 392 -3.46 2.52 -5.33
N GLY A 393 -4.32 1.77 -4.64
CA GLY A 393 -4.72 2.01 -3.25
C GLY A 393 -6.25 2.05 -3.10
N PRO A 394 -6.77 2.42 -1.92
CA PRO A 394 -6.01 2.83 -0.74
C PRO A 394 -5.20 1.69 -0.11
N TRP A 395 -3.98 1.99 0.30
CA TRP A 395 -3.10 1.08 1.03
C TRP A 395 -2.95 1.53 2.49
N PRO A 396 -2.67 0.60 3.42
CA PRO A 396 -2.08 0.96 4.70
C PRO A 396 -0.81 1.81 4.47
N PRO A 397 -0.54 2.84 5.28
CA PRO A 397 0.48 3.85 5.00
C PRO A 397 1.92 3.39 5.28
N TYR A 398 2.33 2.26 4.68
CA TYR A 398 3.65 1.66 4.84
C TYR A 398 4.79 2.63 4.54
N SER A 399 4.72 3.37 3.45
CA SER A 399 5.77 4.29 3.06
C SER A 399 5.92 5.45 4.02
N PHE A 400 4.98 5.72 4.93
CA PHE A 400 5.00 6.90 5.81
C PHE A 400 5.33 6.60 7.28
N VAL A 401 5.49 5.33 7.65
CA VAL A 401 5.83 4.84 9.00
C VAL A 401 7.32 4.66 9.25
#